data_AF-A0A5M9KQ75-F1
#
_entry.id   AF-A0A5M9KQ75-F1
#
_cell.length_a   1.000
_cell.length_b   1.000
_cell.length_c   1.000
_cell.angle_alpha   90.00
_cell.angle_beta   90.00
_cell.angle_gamma   90.00
#
_symmetry.space_group_name_H-M   'P 1'
#
loop_
_entity.id
_entity.type
_entity.pdbx_description
1 polymer ?
#
loop_
_entity_poly.entity_id
_entity_poly.type
_entity_poly.pdbx_seq_one_letter_code
_entity_poly.pdbx_strand_id
1 'polypeptide(L)' 'MWKPPINFITLHYAYILSFGVLAMAIMYPYGNLSAIDTYYFGVSCSTESGLNP' A
#
# COMPACT_ATOMS: atom_id res chain seq x y z
N MET A 1 -12.33 -1.82 -21.86
CA MET A 1 -12.60 -2.78 -20.77
C MET A 1 -12.81 -1.99 -19.49
N TRP A 2 -14.05 -1.61 -19.16
CA TRP A 2 -14.32 -0.73 -18.02
C TRP A 2 -14.18 -1.44 -16.67
N LYS A 3 -14.40 -2.76 -16.64
CA LYS A 3 -14.18 -3.60 -15.47
C LYS A 3 -12.83 -4.30 -15.62
N PRO A 4 -11.85 -4.03 -14.74
CA PRO A 4 -10.62 -4.82 -14.75
C PRO A 4 -10.98 -6.30 -14.47
N PRO A 5 -10.29 -7.25 -15.12
CA PRO A 5 -10.58 -8.68 -14.96
C PRO A 5 -10.30 -9.12 -13.52
N ILE A 6 -11.18 -9.92 -12.93
CA ILE A 6 -10.97 -10.48 -11.59
C ILE A 6 -10.08 -11.71 -11.73
N ASN A 7 -8.77 -11.50 -11.59
CA ASN A 7 -7.76 -12.55 -11.58
C ASN A 7 -6.72 -12.27 -10.48
N PHE A 8 -5.81 -13.22 -10.28
CA PHE A 8 -4.77 -13.12 -9.26
C PHE A 8 -3.95 -11.83 -9.37
N ILE A 9 -3.47 -11.48 -10.56
CA ILE A 9 -2.62 -10.31 -10.78
C ILE A 9 -3.37 -9.04 -10.40
N THR A 10 -4.59 -8.89 -10.92
CA THR A 10 -5.42 -7.70 -10.65
C THR A 10 -5.76 -7.59 -9.17
N LEU A 11 -6.11 -8.70 -8.51
CA LEU A 11 -6.41 -8.71 -7.08
C LEU A 11 -5.17 -8.41 -6.23
N HIS A 12 -4.02 -8.97 -6.60
CA HIS A 12 -2.75 -8.77 -5.89
C HIS A 12 -2.30 -7.31 -5.93
N TYR A 13 -2.33 -6.65 -7.10
CA TYR A 13 -2.00 -5.23 -7.18
C TYR A 13 -3.05 -4.33 -6.54
N ALA A 14 -4.34 -4.69 -6.61
CA ALA A 14 -5.38 -3.97 -5.86
C ALA A 14 -5.14 -4.04 -4.34
N TYR A 15 -4.72 -5.20 -3.83
CA TYR A 15 -4.32 -5.39 -2.43
C TYR A 15 -3.12 -4.50 -2.05
N ILE A 16 -2.03 -4.53 -2.83
CA ILE A 16 -0.82 -3.70 -2.56
C ILE A 16 -1.18 -2.21 -2.49
N LEU A 17 -1.93 -1.71 -3.49
CA LEU A 17 -2.33 -0.30 -3.54
C LEU A 17 -3.25 0.06 -2.37
N SER A 18 -4.20 -0.80 -2.03
CA SER A 18 -5.14 -0.56 -0.93
C SER A 18 -4.42 -0.49 0.41
N PHE A 19 -3.46 -1.38 0.66
CA PHE A 19 -2.69 -1.42 1.91
C PHE A 19 -1.67 -0.28 1.99
N GLY A 20 -1.08 0.14 0.87
CA GLY A 20 -0.28 1.38 0.80
C GLY A 20 -1.09 2.62 1.21
N VAL A 21 -2.31 2.76 0.69
CA VAL A 21 -3.21 3.88 1.06
C VAL A 21 -3.71 3.76 2.50
N LEU A 22 -4.03 2.54 2.96
CA LEU A 22 -4.44 2.29 4.34
C LEU A 22 -3.35 2.68 5.35
N ALA A 23 -2.08 2.40 5.04
CA ALA A 23 -0.97 2.81 5.88
C ALA A 23 -0.86 4.33 6.01
N MET A 24 -1.10 5.09 4.92
CA MET A 24 -1.23 6.54 5.01
C MET A 24 -2.37 6.94 5.95
N ALA A 25 -3.56 6.37 5.78
CA ALA A 25 -4.73 6.73 6.61
C ALA A 25 -4.51 6.47 8.11
N ILE A 26 -3.74 5.44 8.46
CA ILE A 26 -3.47 5.05 9.85
C ILE A 26 -2.25 5.78 10.43
N MET A 27 -1.13 5.83 9.72
CA MET A 27 0.15 6.29 10.27
C MET A 27 0.42 7.77 10.02
N TYR A 28 0.00 8.32 8.88
CA TYR A 28 0.26 9.73 8.55
C TYR A 28 -0.30 10.73 9.59
N PRO A 29 -1.49 10.51 10.20
CA PRO A 29 -2.01 11.40 11.24
C PRO A 29 -1.13 11.54 12.49
N TYR A 30 -0.22 10.60 12.74
CA TYR A 30 0.70 10.68 13.88
C TYR A 30 1.72 11.83 13.71
N GLY A 31 1.96 12.32 12.48
CA GLY A 31 2.66 13.58 12.21
C GLY A 31 4.19 13.53 12.30
N ASN A 32 4.78 12.35 12.45
CA ASN A 32 6.23 12.14 12.55
C ASN A 32 6.86 11.49 11.30
N LEU A 33 6.05 11.12 10.30
CA LEU A 33 6.46 10.48 9.06
C LEU A 33 5.97 11.28 7.86
N SER A 34 6.73 11.27 6.77
CA SER A 34 6.23 11.85 5.52
C SER A 34 5.14 10.97 4.91
N ALA A 35 4.27 11.57 4.10
CA ALA A 35 3.23 10.80 3.38
C ALA A 35 3.85 9.69 2.50
N ILE A 36 5.03 9.94 1.93
CA ILE A 36 5.74 8.98 1.08
C ILE A 36 6.22 7.79 1.92
N ASP A 37 6.81 8.04 3.10
CA ASP A 37 7.31 6.98 3.98
C ASP A 37 6.17 6.08 4.48
N THR A 38 5.04 6.67 4.84
CA THR A 38 3.87 5.90 5.29
C THR A 38 3.27 5.05 4.16
N TYR A 39 3.21 5.56 2.93
CA TYR A 39 2.78 4.77 1.78
C TYR A 39 3.76 3.64 1.46
N TYR A 40 5.06 3.96 1.43
CA TYR A 40 6.12 3.00 1.16
C TYR A 40 6.11 1.86 2.16
N PHE A 41 5.93 2.16 3.44
CA PHE A 41 5.80 1.16 4.50
C PHE A 41 4.64 0.19 4.22
N GLY A 42 3.45 0.70 3.90
CA GLY A 42 2.28 -0.15 3.59
C GLY A 42 2.52 -1.05 2.39
N VAL A 43 3.10 -0.51 1.31
CA VAL A 43 3.46 -1.30 0.12
C VAL A 43 4.50 -2.36 0.46
N SER A 44 5.54 -2.01 1.20
CA SER A 44 6.62 -2.91 1.61
C SER A 44 6.14 -4.09 2.44
N CYS A 45 5.24 -3.85 3.40
CA CYS A 45 4.58 -4.91 4.17
C CYS A 45 3.71 -5.80 3.27
N SER A 46 2.92 -5.21 2.36
CA SER A 46 2.04 -5.98 1.48
C SER A 46 2.78 -6.89 0.50
N THR A 47 4.05 -6.62 0.22
CA THR A 47 4.91 -7.45 -0.65
C THR A 47 5.86 -8.35 0.12
N GLU A 48 5.77 -8.37 1.46
CA GLU A 48 6.66 -9.13 2.36
C GLU A 48 8.15 -8.81 2.14
N SER A 49 8.46 -7.61 1.63
CA SER A 49 9.84 -7.19 1.33
C SER A 49 10.61 -6.74 2.57
N GLY A 50 9.90 -6.27 3.61
CA GLY A 50 10.48 -5.83 4.87
C GLY A 50 11.33 -4.56 4.76
N LEU A 51 11.23 -3.82 3.65
CA LEU A 51 11.94 -2.56 3.44
C LEU A 51 11.32 -1.44 4.28
N ASN A 52 12.12 -0.76 5.09
CA ASN A 52 11.71 0.38 5.91
C ASN A 52 12.87 1.37 6.00
N PRO A 53 12.88 2.45 5.19
CA PRO A 53 13.96 3.44 5.16
C PRO A 53 14.05 4.27 6.44
#